data_AF-A0ABD0MZE6-F1
#
_entry.id   AF-A0ABD0MZE6-F1
#
_cell.length_a   1.000
_cell.length_b   1.000
_cell.length_c   1.000
_cell.angle_alpha   90.00
_cell.angle_beta   90.00
_cell.angle_gamma   90.00
#
_symmetry.space_group_name_H-M   'P 1'
#
loop_
_entity.id
_entity.type
_entity.pdbx_description
1 polymer ?
#
loop_
_entity_poly.entity_id
_entity_poly.type
_entity_poly.pdbx_seq_one_letter_code
_entity_poly.pdbx_strand_id
1 'polypeptide(L)' 'SVVARKPLKKGEILALDMLTVKVAEPHGVSPENIFKLVGKKIMVDLEKDATIIDTMIKG' A
#
# COMPACT_ATOMS: atom_id res chain seq x y z
N SER A 1 6.28 3.03 -7.54
CA SER A 1 5.98 2.75 -6.13
C SER A 1 4.94 1.67 -5.98
N VAL A 2 4.82 1.11 -4.78
CA VAL A 2 3.73 0.21 -4.42
C VAL A 2 2.43 1.01 -4.35
N VAL A 3 1.40 0.52 -5.02
CA VAL A 3 0.06 1.11 -5.07
C VAL A 3 -0.98 0.07 -4.71
N ALA A 4 -2.16 0.52 -4.29
CA ALA A 4 -3.28 -0.34 -3.98
C ALA A 4 -3.89 -0.93 -5.26
N ARG A 5 -3.94 -2.26 -5.40
CA ARG A 5 -4.56 -2.93 -6.56
C ARG A 5 -6.09 -2.79 -6.54
N LYS A 6 -6.66 -2.66 -5.34
CA LYS A 6 -8.09 -2.50 -5.06
C LYS A 6 -8.29 -1.43 -3.98
N PRO A 7 -9.50 -0.89 -3.80
CA PRO A 7 -9.79 -0.02 -2.67
C PRO A 7 -9.53 -0.74 -1.35
N LEU A 8 -8.82 -0.07 -0.44
CA LEU A 8 -8.49 -0.56 0.90
C LEU A 8 -9.17 0.32 1.94
N LYS A 9 -9.68 -0.31 2.99
CA LYS A 9 -10.29 0.44 4.09
C LYS A 9 -9.35 0.57 5.28
N LYS A 10 -9.47 1.67 5.99
CA LYS A 10 -8.80 1.89 7.27
C LYS A 10 -9.03 0.69 8.19
N GLY A 11 -7.92 0.16 8.68
CA GLY A 11 -7.91 -0.99 9.57
C GLY A 11 -7.84 -2.35 8.85
N GLU A 12 -7.78 -2.38 7.52
CA GLU A 12 -7.57 -3.60 6.76
C GLU A 12 -6.09 -4.03 6.83
N ILE A 13 -5.86 -5.34 6.80
CA ILE A 13 -4.51 -5.92 6.77
C ILE A 13 -4.07 -6.00 5.32
N LEU A 14 -2.93 -5.39 5.01
CA LEU A 14 -2.35 -5.42 3.68
C LEU A 14 -1.88 -6.83 3.34
N ALA A 15 -2.28 -7.32 2.17
CA ALA A 15 -1.84 -8.60 1.63
C ALA A 15 -1.29 -8.44 0.21
N LEU A 16 -0.40 -9.34 -0.20
CA LEU A 16 0.34 -9.22 -1.47
C LEU A 16 -0.59 -9.14 -2.70
N ASP A 17 -1.75 -9.82 -2.64
CA ASP A 17 -2.78 -9.79 -3.68
C ASP A 17 -3.46 -8.42 -3.82
N MET A 18 -3.46 -7.61 -2.76
CA MET A 18 -4.06 -6.27 -2.72
C MET A 18 -3.08 -5.18 -3.13
N LEU A 19 -1.80 -5.51 -3.29
CA LEU A 19 -0.73 -4.59 -3.62
C LEU A 19 -0.29 -4.82 -5.07
N THR A 20 0.10 -3.76 -5.76
CA THR A 20 0.72 -3.85 -7.08
C THR A 20 1.80 -2.79 -7.22
N VAL A 21 2.70 -2.97 -8.18
CA VAL A 21 3.76 -2.01 -8.46
C VAL A 21 3.40 -1.25 -9.72
N LYS A 22 3.43 0.09 -9.64
CA LYS A 22 3.29 0.97 -10.81
C LYS A 22 4.38 2.03 -10.80
N VAL A 23 4.78 2.48 -11.99
CA VAL A 23 5.59 3.69 -12.13
C VAL A 23 4.64 4.87 -11.96
N ALA A 24 4.72 5.53 -10.81
CA ALA A 24 3.84 6.63 -10.44
C ALA A 24 4.65 7.66 -9.63
N GLU A 25 4.45 8.94 -9.93
CA GLU A 25 4.89 10.05 -9.10
C GLU A 25 3.65 10.60 -8.36
N PRO A 26 3.71 10.86 -7.05
CA PRO A 26 4.89 10.87 -6.17
C PRO A 26 5.44 9.48 -5.82
N HIS A 27 6.74 9.45 -5.48
CA HIS A 27 7.43 8.24 -5.02
C HIS A 27 6.91 7.81 -3.64
N GLY A 28 6.01 6.83 -3.61
CA GLY A 28 5.65 6.07 -2.39
C GLY A 28 6.62 4.94 -2.08
N VAL A 29 6.15 3.91 -1.37
CA VAL A 29 6.99 2.77 -0.93
C VAL A 29 7.68 2.09 -2.12
N SER A 30 8.97 1.80 -1.96
CA SER A 30 9.76 1.03 -2.93
C SER A 30 9.21 -0.39 -3.12
N PRO A 31 9.12 -0.90 -4.36
CA PRO A 31 8.68 -2.28 -4.65
C PRO A 31 9.45 -3.35 -3.87
N GLU A 32 10.73 -3.12 -3.61
CA GLU A 32 11.59 -4.01 -2.81
C GLU A 32 11.09 -4.22 -1.36
N ASN A 33 10.35 -3.24 -0.82
CA ASN A 33 9.77 -3.29 0.53
C ASN A 33 8.33 -3.80 0.54
N ILE A 34 7.76 -4.24 -0.59
CA ILE A 34 6.37 -4.70 -0.67
C ILE A 34 6.07 -5.84 0.33
N PHE A 35 7.01 -6.77 0.51
CA PHE A 35 6.88 -7.87 1.46
C PHE A 35 6.87 -7.40 2.92
N LYS A 36 7.48 -6.25 3.23
CA LYS A 36 7.41 -5.64 4.57
C LYS A 36 6.06 -5.00 4.84
N LEU A 37 5.28 -4.71 3.81
CA LEU A 37 3.93 -4.16 3.95
C LEU A 37 2.90 -5.27 4.24
N VAL A 38 3.13 -6.48 3.74
CA VAL A 38 2.25 -7.61 3.96
C VAL A 38 2.14 -7.91 5.46
N GLY A 39 0.91 -8.02 5.96
CA GLY A 39 0.62 -8.21 7.38
C GLY A 39 0.51 -6.92 8.19
N LYS A 40 0.89 -5.76 7.63
CA LYS A 40 0.69 -4.47 8.30
C LYS A 40 -0.74 -3.96 8.11
N LYS A 41 -1.16 -3.07 9.00
CA LYS A 41 -2.52 -2.51 9.01
C LYS A 41 -2.54 -1.12 8.38
N ILE A 42 -3.40 -0.88 7.40
CA ILE A 42 -3.57 0.45 6.82
C ILE A 42 -4.34 1.36 7.80
N MET A 43 -3.95 2.63 7.91
CA MET A 43 -4.56 3.59 8.85
C MET A 43 -5.49 4.60 8.19
N VAL A 44 -5.58 4.56 6.86
CA VAL A 44 -6.40 5.46 6.03
C VAL A 44 -7.17 4.64 5.01
N ASP A 45 -8.23 5.22 4.47
CA ASP A 45 -8.92 4.67 3.31
C ASP A 45 -8.13 5.02 2.04
N LEU A 46 -7.95 4.04 1.16
CA LEU A 46 -7.26 4.20 -0.11
C LEU A 46 -8.15 3.74 -1.25
N GLU A 47 -8.15 4.51 -2.33
CA GLU A 47 -8.80 4.09 -3.57
C GLU A 47 -7.92 3.13 -4.37
N LYS A 48 -8.51 2.52 -5.40
CA LYS A 48 -7.75 1.73 -6.36
C LYS A 48 -6.69 2.61 -7.03
N ASP A 49 -5.51 2.03 -7.23
CA ASP A 49 -4.32 2.69 -7.80
C ASP A 49 -3.72 3.81 -6.93
N ALA A 50 -4.22 4.01 -5.71
CA ALA A 50 -3.63 4.97 -4.78
C ALA A 50 -2.24 4.53 -4.31
N THR A 51 -1.32 5.50 -4.25
CA THR A 51 0.05 5.27 -3.79
C THR A 51 0.10 5.02 -2.29
N ILE A 52 0.74 3.93 -1.89
CA ILE A 52 0.95 3.60 -0.49
C ILE A 52 2.27 4.23 -0.04
N ILE A 53 2.24 4.95 1.08
CA ILE A 53 3.40 5.55 1.74
C ILE A 53 3.51 5.00 3.17
N ASP A 54 4.73 4.88 3.70
CA ASP A 54 4.96 4.26 5.02
C ASP A 54 4.19 4.94 6.16
N THR A 55 3.92 6.25 6.05
CA THR A 55 3.17 7.01 7.07
C THR A 55 1.70 6.59 7.18
N MET A 56 1.15 5.91 6.17
CA MET A 56 -0.23 5.41 6.17
C MET A 56 -0.36 4.04 6.81
N ILE A 57 0.75 3.40 7.17
CA ILE A 57 0.80 2.01 7.61
C ILE A 57 1.18 1.96 9.08
N LYS A 58 0.42 1.22 9.87
CA LYS A 58 0.78 0.92 11.25
C LYS A 58 1.68 -0.31 11.30
N GLY A 59 2.86 -0.15 11.89
CA GLY A 59 3.80 -1.23 12.18
C GLY A 59 3.39 -2.07 13.37
#